data_AF-A0A2V9CZI0-F1
#
_entry.id   AF-A0A2V9CZI0-F1
#
_cell.length_a   1.000
_cell.length_b   1.000
_cell.length_c   1.000
_cell.angle_alpha   90.00
_cell.angle_beta   90.00
_cell.angle_gamma   90.00
#
_symmetry.space_group_name_H-M   'P 1'
#
loop_
_entity.id
_entity.type
_entity.pdbx_description
1 polymer ?
#
loop_
_entity_poly.entity_id
_entity_poly.type
_entity_poly.pdbx_seq_one_letter_code
_entity_poly.pdbx_strand_id
1 'polypeptide(L)' 'FPKGAALKDPSGLFNSSLDGNARRAIDIHEGDKVNEAALKDLIRAAVALNLKGQSKSKPRRASSKRAD' A
#
# COMPACT_ATOMS: atom_id res chain seq x y z
N PHE A 1 -1.36 -3.75 1.48
CA PHE A 1 -0.60 -2.56 1.02
C PHE A 1 -1.23 -1.97 -0.24
N PRO A 2 -1.82 -0.77 -0.19
CA PRO A 2 -2.60 -0.19 -1.31
C PRO A 2 -1.84 0.03 -2.62
N LYS A 3 -0.52 0.29 -2.53
CA LYS A 3 0.40 0.41 -3.66
C LYS A 3 1.52 -0.63 -3.58
N GLY A 4 1.20 -1.81 -3.03
CA GLY A 4 2.17 -2.84 -2.70
C GLY A 4 2.95 -3.35 -3.91
N ALA A 5 2.36 -3.33 -5.11
CA ALA A 5 3.03 -3.78 -6.33
C ALA A 5 4.19 -2.89 -6.78
N ALA A 6 4.21 -1.62 -6.34
CA ALA A 6 5.30 -0.68 -6.64
C ALA A 6 6.39 -0.68 -5.55
N LEU A 7 6.22 -1.44 -4.47
CA LEU A 7 7.22 -1.58 -3.42
C LEU A 7 8.19 -2.71 -3.75
N LYS A 8 9.48 -2.43 -3.60
CA LYS A 8 10.49 -3.48 -3.60
C LYS A 8 10.35 -4.32 -2.33
N ASP A 9 10.47 -5.62 -2.49
CA ASP A 9 10.40 -6.59 -1.41
C ASP A 9 11.60 -7.54 -1.49
N PRO A 10 12.80 -7.06 -1.09
CA PRO A 10 14.03 -7.85 -1.19
C PRO A 10 14.05 -9.06 -0.24
N SER A 11 13.22 -9.02 0.82
CA SER A 11 13.10 -10.11 1.79
C SER A 11 11.97 -11.08 1.44
N GLY A 12 11.22 -10.84 0.36
CA GLY A 12 10.14 -11.72 -0.10
C GLY A 12 9.01 -11.88 0.92
N LEU A 13 8.71 -10.83 1.69
CA LEU A 13 7.66 -10.87 2.72
C LEU A 13 6.25 -11.00 2.14
N PHE A 14 6.00 -10.43 0.97
CA PHE A 14 4.69 -10.52 0.34
C PHE A 14 4.49 -11.91 -0.26
N ASN A 15 3.56 -12.66 0.32
CA ASN A 15 3.18 -14.02 -0.09
C ASN A 15 1.79 -14.08 -0.74
N SER A 16 0.99 -13.01 -0.65
CA SER A 16 -0.37 -12.96 -1.18
C SER A 16 -0.65 -11.69 -1.98
N SER A 17 -1.62 -11.80 -2.90
CA SER A 17 -2.09 -10.69 -3.71
C SER A 17 -3.61 -10.63 -3.64
N LEU A 18 -4.14 -9.42 -3.38
CA LEU A 18 -5.55 -9.15 -3.56
C LEU A 18 -5.72 -8.66 -4.99
N ASP A 19 -6.64 -9.28 -5.73
CA ASP A 19 -6.87 -9.09 -7.16
C ASP A 19 -6.50 -7.70 -7.72
N GLY A 20 -5.70 -7.70 -8.79
CA GLY A 20 -5.18 -6.52 -9.47
C GLY A 20 -3.73 -6.12 -9.09
N ASN A 21 -2.95 -5.74 -10.10
CA ASN A 21 -1.53 -5.30 -10.05
C ASN A 21 -1.25 -4.05 -9.21
N ALA A 22 -2.16 -3.61 -8.34
CA ALA A 22 -1.99 -2.44 -7.49
C ALA A 22 -1.59 -2.81 -6.05
N ARG A 23 -2.11 -3.93 -5.52
CA ARG A 23 -2.09 -4.24 -4.08
C ARG A 23 -1.32 -5.52 -3.80
N ARG A 24 -0.60 -5.55 -2.67
CA ARG A 24 0.05 -6.76 -2.14
C ARG A 24 -0.27 -6.98 -0.66
N ALA A 25 -0.29 -8.23 -0.24
CA ALA A 25 -0.62 -8.68 1.10
C ALA A 25 0.48 -9.60 1.67
N ILE A 26 0.52 -9.67 3.00
CA ILE A 26 1.33 -10.61 3.75
C ILE A 26 0.33 -11.35 4.63
N ASP A 27 0.12 -12.62 4.34
CA ASP A 27 -0.63 -13.51 5.20
C ASP A 27 0.35 -14.07 6.24
N ILE A 28 0.04 -13.84 7.51
CA ILE A 28 0.83 -14.33 8.64
C ILE A 28 -0.06 -15.33 9.36
N HIS A 29 0.42 -16.56 9.51
CA HIS A 29 -0.27 -17.60 10.25
C HIS A 29 0.24 -17.66 11.69
N GLU A 30 -0.57 -18.27 12.55
CA GLU A 30 -0.16 -18.50 13.93
C GLU A 30 1.08 -19.40 13.98
N GLY A 31 2.10 -18.98 14.71
CA GLY A 31 3.39 -19.67 14.80
C GLY A 31 4.43 -19.25 13.76
N ASP A 32 4.09 -18.40 12.79
CA ASP A 32 5.05 -17.90 11.81
C ASP A 32 6.11 -17.00 12.47
N LYS A 33 7.37 -17.21 12.08
CA LYS A 33 8.47 -16.33 12.47
C LYS A 33 8.49 -15.11 11.58
N VAL A 34 8.08 -13.97 12.13
CA VAL A 34 8.10 -12.69 11.42
C VAL A 34 9.50 -12.07 11.50
N ASN A 35 10.07 -11.72 10.34
CA ASN A 35 11.28 -10.91 10.30
C ASN A 35 10.93 -9.44 10.59
N GLU A 36 11.07 -9.04 11.86
CA GLU A 36 10.71 -7.69 12.32
C GLU A 36 11.46 -6.58 11.59
N ALA A 37 12.75 -6.76 11.30
CA ALA A 37 13.57 -5.74 10.66
C ALA A 37 13.08 -5.49 9.23
N ALA A 38 12.90 -6.57 8.47
CA ALA A 38 12.37 -6.49 7.10
C ALA A 38 10.95 -5.92 7.08
N LEU A 39 10.09 -6.30 8.04
CA LEU A 39 8.72 -5.80 8.12
C LEU A 39 8.69 -4.29 8.43
N LYS A 40 9.52 -3.83 9.38
CA LYS A 40 9.64 -2.39 9.72
C LYS A 40 10.10 -1.59 8.50
N ASP A 41 11.09 -2.08 7.76
CA ASP A 41 11.59 -1.40 6.56
C ASP A 41 10.55 -1.38 5.43
N LEU A 42 9.81 -2.47 5.24
CA LEU A 42 8.71 -2.54 4.28
C LEU A 42 7.61 -1.52 4.60
N ILE A 43 7.22 -1.40 5.87
CA ILE A 43 6.22 -0.42 6.31
C ILE A 43 6.72 1.01 6.07
N ARG A 44 7.98 1.32 6.41
CA ARG A 44 8.58 2.64 6.17
C ARG A 44 8.58 3.00 4.68
N ALA A 45 8.99 2.06 3.83
CA ALA A 45 8.96 2.23 2.38
C ALA A 45 7.53 2.46 1.86
N ALA A 46 6.56 1.71 2.38
CA ALA A 46 5.15 1.85 2.03
C ALA A 46 4.58 3.22 2.40
N VAL A 47 4.87 3.71 3.62
CA VAL A 47 4.43 5.03 4.08
C VAL A 47 5.04 6.11 3.18
N ALA A 48 6.35 6.06 2.92
CA ALA A 48 7.01 7.03 2.04
C ALA A 48 6.41 7.06 0.63
N LEU A 49 6.12 5.89 0.04
CA LEU A 49 5.48 5.78 -1.27
C LEU A 49 4.05 6.33 -1.26
N ASN A 50 3.28 6.05 -0.20
CA ASN A 50 1.90 6.50 -0.08
C ASN A 50 1.82 8.03 0.11
N LEU A 51 2.70 8.60 0.95
CA LEU A 51 2.79 10.04 1.17
C LEU A 51 3.19 10.80 -0.11
N LYS A 52 4.16 10.27 -0.88
CA LYS A 52 4.51 10.83 -2.21
C LYS A 52 3.34 10.85 -3.20
N GLY A 53 2.35 9.96 -3.03
CA GLY A 53 1.15 9.91 -3.85
C GLY A 53 0.05 10.89 -3.42
N GLN A 54 0.12 11.44 -2.20
CA GLN A 54 -0.88 12.40 -1.69
C GLN A 54 -0.58 13.85 -2.07
N SER A 55 0.63 14.16 -2.56
CA SER A 55 1.01 15.50 -3.01
C SER A 55 0.38 15.95 -4.35
N LYS A 56 -0.54 15.16 -4.91
CA LYS A 56 -1.35 15.54 -6.09
C LYS A 56 -2.85 15.36 -5.85
N SER A 57 -3.36 15.61 -4.64
CA SER A 57 -4.77 15.96 -4.49
C SER A 57 -5.03 17.32 -5.15
N LYS A 58 -5.31 17.24 -6.45
CA LYS A 58 -5.83 18.34 -7.28
C LYS A 58 -7.01 18.99 -6.55
N PRO A 59 -7.11 20.33 -6.48
CA PRO A 59 -8.23 20.98 -5.82
C PRO A 59 -9.55 20.65 -6.55
N ARG A 60 -10.60 20.52 -5.73
CA ARG A 60 -12.04 20.30 -5.97
C ARG A 60 -12.56 20.55 -7.41
N ARG A 61 -13.43 19.64 -7.89
CA ARG A 61 -14.64 20.06 -8.64
C ARG A 61 -15.86 19.93 -7.73
N ALA A 62 -16.25 21.05 -7.13
CA ALA A 62 -17.62 21.27 -6.70
C ALA A 62 -18.42 21.72 -7.93
N SER A 63 -19.28 20.85 -8.47
CA SER A 63 -20.35 21.14 -9.45
C SER A 63 -20.88 19.79 -9.97
N SER A 64 -22.05 19.29 -9.60
CA SER A 64 -23.38 19.79 -10.02
C SER A 64 -24.34 19.75 -8.84
N LYS A 65 -24.75 20.91 -8.31
CA LYS A 65 -25.94 21.67 -8.72
C LYS A 65 -27.21 20.80 -8.68
N ARG A 66 -28.01 21.03 -7.63
CA ARG A 66 -29.46 20.75 -7.58
C ARG A 66 -30.12 21.27 -8.86
N ALA A 67 -31.00 20.49 -9.46
CA ALA A 67 -32.02 20.97 -10.39
C ALA A 67 -33.21 20.02 -10.33
N ASP A 68 -34.34 20.62 -9.94
CA ASP A 68 -35.76 20.21 -9.94
C ASP A 68 -36.13 18.82 -9.40
#